data_AF-A0A4R5GBZ9-F1
#
_entry.id   AF-A0A4R5GBZ9-F1
#
_cell.length_a   1.000
_cell.length_b   1.000
_cell.length_c   1.000
_cell.angle_alpha   90.00
_cell.angle_beta   90.00
_cell.angle_gamma   90.00
#
_symmetry.space_group_name_H-M   'P 1'
#
loop_
_entity.id
_entity.type
_entity.pdbx_description
1 polymer ?
#
loop_
_entity_poly.entity_id
_entity_poly.type
_entity_poly.pdbx_seq_one_letter_code
_entity_poly.pdbx_strand_id
1 'polypeptide(L)'
;MPPKFFPTRGHLLVCQGQNCQARGSALLYKALWNHLERAALAYYKQGGSVRLTESGCLGACSFGPALCVYRHRGGELEEGWYAAADFPLTAKVAQAVHEEAPLPEDRKYGP
;
A
#
# COMPACT_ATOMS: atom_id res chain seq x y z
N MET A 1 -20.43 -18.59 5.27
CA MET A 1 -20.59 -17.56 6.32
C MET A 1 -20.50 -16.20 5.67
N PRO A 2 -21.42 -15.25 5.91
CA PRO A 2 -21.22 -13.88 5.46
C PRO A 2 -19.95 -13.31 6.14
N PRO A 3 -19.10 -12.59 5.40
CA PRO A 3 -17.88 -12.03 5.98
C PRO A 3 -18.24 -11.06 7.12
N LYS A 4 -17.58 -11.23 8.28
CA LYS A 4 -17.78 -10.37 9.46
C LYS A 4 -17.25 -8.94 9.25
N PHE A 5 -16.45 -8.75 8.21
CA PHE A 5 -15.78 -7.52 7.85
C PHE A 5 -16.10 -7.18 6.40
N PHE A 6 -16.03 -5.90 6.03
CA PHE A 6 -16.20 -5.49 4.65
C PHE A 6 -15.07 -6.08 3.80
N PRO A 7 -15.33 -6.38 2.51
CA PRO A 7 -14.30 -6.92 1.64
C PRO A 7 -13.15 -5.91 1.47
N THR A 8 -11.93 -6.36 1.72
CA THR A 8 -10.71 -5.63 1.36
C THR A 8 -10.17 -6.20 0.07
N ARG A 9 -9.80 -5.33 -0.88
CA ARG A 9 -9.12 -5.73 -2.12
C ARG A 9 -7.60 -5.78 -1.97
N GLY A 10 -7.04 -5.20 -0.91
CA GLY A 10 -5.61 -5.33 -0.60
C GLY A 10 -5.17 -4.48 0.57
N HIS A 11 -3.91 -4.68 0.96
CA HIS A 11 -3.28 -4.04 2.11
C HIS A 11 -1.93 -3.47 1.73
N LEU A 12 -1.77 -2.16 1.92
CA LEU A 12 -0.56 -1.39 1.75
C LEU A 12 0.12 -1.19 3.11
N LEU A 13 1.42 -1.46 3.17
CA LEU A 13 2.27 -1.28 4.34
C LEU A 13 3.39 -0.31 4.02
N VAL A 14 3.38 0.88 4.63
CA VAL A 14 4.46 1.86 4.49
C VAL A 14 5.47 1.64 5.61
N CYS A 15 6.72 1.36 5.25
CA CYS A 15 7.80 1.14 6.22
C CYS A 15 8.07 2.42 7.02
N GLN A 16 8.05 2.32 8.35
CA GLN A 16 8.42 3.39 9.28
C GLN A 16 9.70 3.07 10.05
N GLY A 17 10.57 2.18 9.54
CA GLY A 17 11.93 2.03 10.08
C GLY A 17 12.74 3.34 9.99
N GLN A 18 13.73 3.53 10.87
CA GLN A 18 14.53 4.78 10.96
C GLN A 18 15.06 5.27 9.60
N ASN A 19 15.60 4.37 8.77
CA ASN A 19 16.10 4.72 7.43
C ASN A 19 14.99 5.18 6.47
N CYS A 20 13.79 4.61 6.56
CA CYS A 20 12.66 5.04 5.74
C CYS A 20 12.10 6.38 6.23
N GLN A 21 12.04 6.58 7.55
CA GLN A 21 11.62 7.86 8.13
C GLN A 21 12.59 8.99 7.79
N ALA A 22 13.90 8.73 7.84
CA ALA A 22 14.93 9.68 7.40
C ALA A 22 14.78 10.09 5.93
N ARG A 23 14.10 9.27 5.12
CA ARG A 23 13.77 9.53 3.71
C ARG A 23 12.32 9.95 3.49
N GLY A 24 11.59 10.29 4.55
CA GLY A 24 10.25 10.90 4.47
C GLY A 24 9.05 9.94 4.50
N SER A 25 9.22 8.67 4.91
CA SER A 25 8.11 7.70 4.96
C SER A 25 6.93 8.13 5.85
N ALA A 26 7.17 8.92 6.90
CA ALA A 26 6.12 9.45 7.76
C ALA A 26 5.25 10.49 7.03
N LEU A 27 5.87 11.35 6.20
CA LEU A 27 5.14 12.29 5.37
C LEU A 27 4.39 11.57 4.25
N LEU A 28 5.04 10.58 3.62
CA LEU A 28 4.43 9.73 2.61
C LEU A 28 3.16 9.06 3.14
N TYR A 29 3.20 8.46 4.31
CA TYR A 29 2.04 7.80 4.92
C TYR A 29 0.88 8.78 5.12
N LYS A 30 1.14 9.96 5.71
CA LYS A 30 0.12 10.99 5.90
C LYS A 30 -0.48 11.48 4.58
N ALA A 31 0.36 11.70 3.57
CA ALA A 31 -0.08 12.13 2.25
C ALA A 31 -0.95 11.06 1.57
N LEU A 32 -0.53 9.80 1.63
CA LEU A 32 -1.28 8.68 1.08
C LEU A 32 -2.60 8.48 1.82
N TRP A 33 -2.61 8.51 3.15
CA TRP A 33 -3.83 8.42 3.95
C TRP A 33 -4.86 9.47 3.53
N ASN A 34 -4.45 10.75 3.50
CA ASN A 34 -5.33 11.84 3.07
C ASN A 34 -5.87 11.67 1.65
N HIS A 35 -5.08 11.08 0.75
CA HIS A 35 -5.53 10.78 -0.60
C HIS A 35 -6.58 9.67 -0.62
N LEU A 36 -6.34 8.56 0.10
CA LEU A 36 -7.29 7.45 0.17
C LEU A 36 -8.63 7.88 0.77
N GLU A 37 -8.60 8.76 1.79
CA GLU A 37 -9.79 9.38 2.37
C GLU A 37 -10.58 10.17 1.32
N ARG A 38 -9.93 11.11 0.65
CA ARG A 38 -10.56 12.01 -0.32
C ARG A 38 -11.10 11.29 -1.54
N ALA A 39 -10.43 10.20 -1.95
CA ALA A 39 -10.83 9.37 -3.08
C ALA A 39 -11.79 8.23 -2.69
N ALA A 40 -12.23 8.15 -1.42
CA ALA A 40 -13.09 7.09 -0.89
C ALA A 40 -12.53 5.65 -1.14
N LEU A 41 -11.21 5.51 -1.15
CA LEU A 41 -10.51 4.24 -1.35
C LEU A 41 -10.19 3.53 -0.03
N ALA A 42 -10.00 4.32 1.04
CA ALA A 42 -9.66 3.82 2.37
C ALA A 42 -10.73 2.86 2.89
N TYR A 43 -10.30 1.74 3.44
CA TYR A 43 -11.18 0.71 3.98
C TYR A 43 -12.01 1.24 5.16
N TYR A 44 -13.32 1.39 4.94
CA TYR A 44 -14.30 1.81 5.94
C TYR A 44 -15.52 0.90 6.01
N LYS A 45 -16.36 1.13 7.03
CA LYS A 45 -17.68 0.48 7.14
C LYS A 45 -18.62 0.91 6.02
N GLN A 46 -18.42 2.11 5.46
CA GLN A 46 -19.33 2.74 4.50
C GLN A 46 -18.84 2.63 3.05
N GLY A 47 -17.64 2.13 2.80
CA GLY A 47 -17.05 2.09 1.47
C GLY A 47 -15.52 1.90 1.48
N GLY A 48 -14.93 1.93 0.29
CA GLY A 48 -13.50 1.70 0.08
C GLY A 48 -13.07 0.24 0.25
N SER A 49 -11.84 -0.06 -0.17
CA SER A 49 -11.36 -1.44 -0.23
C SER A 49 -9.86 -1.59 0.08
N VAL A 50 -9.16 -0.48 0.28
CA VAL A 50 -7.71 -0.45 0.46
C VAL A 50 -7.40 -0.21 1.92
N ARG A 51 -6.73 -1.18 2.55
CA ARG A 51 -6.14 -0.96 3.88
C ARG A 51 -4.78 -0.32 3.72
N LEU A 52 -4.51 0.70 4.54
CA LEU A 52 -3.21 1.33 4.64
C LEU A 52 -2.74 1.25 6.09
N THR A 53 -1.51 0.80 6.33
CA THR A 53 -0.95 0.68 7.68
C THR A 53 0.52 1.07 7.71
N GLU A 54 0.96 1.62 8.82
CA GLU A 54 2.37 1.79 9.13
C GLU A 54 2.97 0.44 9.51
N SER A 55 4.12 0.10 8.94
CA SER A 55 4.89 -1.06 9.37
C SER A 55 6.14 -0.62 10.12
N GLY A 56 6.68 -1.50 10.96
CA GLY A 56 8.04 -1.36 11.46
C GLY A 56 9.08 -1.45 10.34
N CYS A 57 10.33 -1.75 10.69
CA CYS A 57 11.37 -1.98 9.68
C CYS A 57 11.04 -3.24 8.85
N LEU A 58 11.00 -3.10 7.53
CA LEU A 58 10.75 -4.19 6.58
C LEU A 58 12.04 -4.86 6.07
N GLY A 59 13.20 -4.54 6.63
CA GLY A 59 14.50 -5.11 6.22
C GLY A 59 15.08 -4.58 4.90
N ALA A 60 14.29 -3.86 4.09
CA ALA A 60 14.70 -3.29 2.81
C ALA A 60 15.33 -1.88 2.92
N CYS A 61 16.20 -1.67 3.91
CA CYS A 61 16.72 -0.34 4.27
C CYS A 61 17.37 0.43 3.11
N SER A 62 18.08 -0.26 2.20
CA SER A 62 18.74 0.36 1.05
C SER A 62 17.76 0.97 0.05
N PHE A 63 16.54 0.43 -0.03
CA PHE A 63 15.50 0.80 -0.99
C PHE A 63 14.49 1.81 -0.44
N GLY A 64 14.65 2.27 0.81
CA GLY A 64 13.65 3.12 1.47
C GLY A 64 13.38 4.48 0.78
N PRO A 65 12.18 5.08 0.95
CA PRO A 65 11.00 4.53 1.63
C PRO A 65 10.48 3.27 0.91
N ALA A 66 10.17 2.23 1.68
CA ALA A 66 9.65 0.98 1.14
C ALA A 66 8.14 0.89 1.35
N LEU A 67 7.41 0.43 0.32
CA LEU A 67 6.01 0.05 0.39
C LEU A 67 5.89 -1.43 0.04
N CYS A 68 5.15 -2.19 0.85
CA CYS A 68 4.72 -3.55 0.51
C CYS A 68 3.22 -3.58 0.27
N VAL A 69 2.78 -4.38 -0.69
CA VAL A 69 1.38 -4.61 -1.00
C VAL A 69 1.10 -6.08 -1.04
N TYR A 70 -0.02 -6.47 -0.42
CA TYR A 70 -0.56 -7.82 -0.46
C TYR A 70 -2.03 -7.78 -0.85
N ARG A 71 -2.42 -8.59 -1.83
CA ARG A 71 -3.82 -8.82 -2.20
C ARG A 71 -4.06 -10.22 -2.74
N HIS A 72 -5.33 -10.61 -2.82
CA HIS A 72 -5.72 -11.76 -3.61
C HIS A 72 -6.26 -11.30 -4.97
N ARG A 73 -5.81 -11.92 -6.06
CA ARG A 73 -6.30 -11.67 -7.41
C ARG A 73 -6.29 -12.98 -8.20
N GLY A 74 -7.44 -13.35 -8.78
CA GLY A 74 -7.55 -14.61 -9.53
C GLY A 74 -7.38 -15.87 -8.68
N GLY A 75 -7.64 -15.81 -7.37
CA GLY A 75 -7.49 -16.93 -6.43
C GLY A 75 -6.08 -17.06 -5.83
N GLU A 76 -5.10 -16.34 -6.36
CA GLU A 76 -3.71 -16.38 -5.91
C GLU A 76 -3.36 -15.16 -5.04
N LEU A 77 -2.33 -15.32 -4.20
CA LEU A 77 -1.72 -14.19 -3.50
C LEU A 77 -0.83 -13.43 -4.49
N GLU A 78 -1.10 -12.14 -4.65
CA GLU A 78 -0.26 -11.22 -5.42
C GLU A 78 0.40 -10.24 -4.44
N GLU A 79 1.73 -10.14 -4.54
CA GLU A 79 2.54 -9.23 -3.76
C GLU A 79 3.29 -8.23 -4.64
N GLY A 80 3.65 -7.10 -4.03
CA GLY A 80 4.49 -6.10 -4.68
C GLY A 80 5.26 -5.27 -3.67
N TRP A 81 6.57 -5.21 -3.84
CA TRP A 81 7.46 -4.37 -3.05
C TRP A 81 8.00 -3.23 -3.89
N TYR A 82 7.95 -2.02 -3.36
CA TYR A 82 8.27 -0.81 -4.12
C TYR A 82 9.40 -0.03 -3.47
N ALA A 83 10.45 0.23 -4.25
CA ALA A 83 11.64 0.97 -3.83
C ALA A 83 11.42 2.46 -4.05
N ALA A 84 12.10 3.28 -3.25
CA ALA A 84 12.03 4.74 -3.32
C ALA A 84 10.58 5.24 -3.46
N ALA A 85 9.68 4.66 -2.66
CA ALA A 85 8.25 4.88 -2.76
C ALA A 85 7.95 6.37 -2.52
N ASP A 86 7.23 6.95 -3.46
CA ASP A 86 6.76 8.34 -3.40
C ASP A 86 5.23 8.39 -3.50
N PHE A 87 4.68 9.59 -3.35
CA PHE A 87 3.24 9.78 -3.38
C PHE A 87 2.62 9.33 -4.73
N PRO A 88 3.11 9.75 -5.91
CA PRO A 88 2.55 9.31 -7.18
C PRO A 88 2.52 7.78 -7.36
N LEU A 89 3.59 7.07 -6.99
CA LEU A 89 3.65 5.61 -7.10
C LEU A 89 2.67 4.96 -6.13
N THR A 90 2.71 5.34 -4.86
CA THR A 90 1.87 4.72 -3.84
C THR A 90 0.38 4.97 -4.06
N ALA A 91 0.00 6.12 -4.61
CA ALA A 91 -1.38 6.41 -5.04
C ALA A 91 -1.80 5.52 -6.24
N LYS A 92 -0.93 5.36 -7.25
CA LYS A 92 -1.20 4.44 -8.38
C LYS A 92 -1.37 2.99 -7.92
N VAL A 93 -0.53 2.56 -6.99
CA VAL A 93 -0.62 1.22 -6.39
C VAL A 93 -1.96 1.05 -5.66
N ALA A 94 -2.36 2.03 -4.84
CA ALA A 94 -3.65 1.98 -4.16
C ALA A 94 -4.84 1.94 -5.13
N GLN A 95 -4.80 2.73 -6.21
CA GLN A 95 -5.82 2.71 -7.25
C GLN A 95 -5.88 1.33 -7.93
N ALA A 96 -4.73 0.77 -8.32
CA ALA A 96 -4.67 -0.55 -8.93
C ALA A 96 -5.21 -1.65 -8.01
N VAL A 97 -4.93 -1.57 -6.70
CA VAL A 97 -5.52 -2.46 -5.69
C VAL A 97 -7.03 -2.29 -5.63
N HIS A 98 -7.53 -1.05 -5.62
CA HIS A 98 -8.96 -0.79 -5.59
C HIS A 98 -9.68 -1.28 -6.84
N GLU A 99 -9.08 -1.14 -8.01
CA GLU A 99 -9.68 -1.53 -9.30
C GLU A 99 -9.44 -3.00 -9.66
N GLU A 100 -8.69 -3.74 -8.84
CA GLU A 100 -8.23 -5.11 -9.15
C GLU A 100 -7.43 -5.19 -10.47
N ALA A 101 -6.86 -4.04 -10.88
CA ALA A 101 -5.99 -3.87 -12.04
C ALA A 101 -4.57 -4.36 -11.73
N PRO A 102 -3.74 -4.70 -12.73
CA PRO A 102 -2.34 -5.09 -12.52
C PRO A 102 -1.58 -4.07 -11.66
N LEU A 103 -0.74 -4.57 -10.75
CA LEU A 103 0.13 -3.72 -9.97
C LEU A 103 1.13 -2.98 -10.88
N PRO A 104 1.47 -1.71 -10.59
CA PRO A 104 2.51 -1.01 -11.34
C PRO A 104 3.86 -1.73 -11.26
N GLU A 105 4.59 -1.79 -12.37
CA GLU A 105 5.96 -2.34 -12.43
C GLU A 105 7.04 -1.30 -12.10
N ASP A 106 6.70 -0.01 -12.11
CA ASP A 106 7.64 1.07 -11.78
C ASP A 106 8.20 0.89 -10.37
N ARG A 107 9.54 0.76 -10.27
CA ARG A 107 10.29 0.57 -9.03
C ARG A 107 9.83 -0.64 -8.19
N LYS A 108 9.10 -1.58 -8.80
CA LYS A 108 8.79 -2.87 -8.18
C LYS A 108 10.09 -3.68 -8.06
N TYR A 109 10.31 -4.30 -6.92
CA TYR A 109 11.43 -5.21 -6.67
C TYR A 109 10.95 -6.41 -5.85
N GLY A 110 11.81 -7.42 -5.75
CA GLY A 110 11.40 -8.68 -5.10
C GLY A 110 10.40 -9.48 -5.96
N PRO A 111 9.87 -10.59 -5.42
CA PRO A 111 8.82 -11.36 -6.08
C PRO A 111 7.52 -10.57 -6.27
#